data_AF-A0A849TDU1-F1
#
_entry.id   AF-A0A849TDU1-F1
#
_cell.length_a   1.000
_cell.length_b   1.000
_cell.length_c   1.000
_cell.angle_alpha   90.00
_cell.angle_beta   90.00
_cell.angle_gamma   90.00
#
_symmetry.space_group_name_H-M   'P 1'
#
loop_
_entity.id
_entity.type
_entity.pdbx_description
1 polymer ?
#
loop_
_entity_poly.entity_id
_entity_poly.type
_entity_poly.pdbx_seq_one_letter_code
_entity_poly.pdbx_strand_id
1 'polypeptide(L)'
;MKATFFLKILISISIVSCATGEKFSSIREGMSKSQVKEVLGAHDQISRSEGGWSTYSYKNRLMSGWSWDKSDYYVVFDPNGKVYEYGHGEVDTRTSERMSAWGAQQLQRSKNSPTTIDCNSYTSGSITNTNCKASN
;
A
#
# COMPACT_ATOMS: atom_id res chain seq x y z
N MET A 1 55.93 3.23 24.46
CA MET A 1 54.62 3.82 24.11
C MET A 1 53.64 3.43 25.20
N LYS A 2 53.01 4.41 25.87
CA LYS A 2 52.35 4.21 27.17
C LYS A 2 50.96 3.57 26.98
N ALA A 3 50.61 2.57 27.79
CA ALA A 3 49.31 1.86 27.76
C ALA A 3 48.09 2.80 27.85
N THR A 4 48.29 4.00 28.41
CA THR A 4 47.30 5.09 28.45
C THR A 4 46.91 5.63 27.06
N PHE A 5 47.76 5.45 26.03
CA PHE A 5 47.46 5.86 24.66
C PHE A 5 46.49 4.88 23.98
N PHE A 6 46.66 3.57 24.22
CA PHE A 6 45.73 2.55 23.75
C PHE A 6 44.36 2.66 24.43
N LEU A 7 44.33 2.98 25.73
CA LEU A 7 43.07 3.21 26.48
C LEU A 7 42.28 4.41 25.95
N LYS A 8 42.97 5.48 25.52
CA LYS A 8 42.32 6.66 24.92
C LYS A 8 41.75 6.39 23.53
N ILE A 9 42.41 5.54 22.73
CA ILE A 9 41.91 5.12 21.40
C ILE A 9 40.67 4.23 21.56
N LEU A 10 40.66 3.30 22.51
CA LEU A 10 39.53 2.40 22.75
C LEU A 10 38.25 3.12 23.20
N ILE A 11 38.37 4.21 23.96
CA ILE A 11 37.23 5.05 24.38
C ILE A 11 36.67 5.90 23.23
N SER A 12 37.48 6.26 22.24
CA SER A 12 37.04 7.12 21.12
C SER A 12 36.19 6.41 20.05
N ILE A 13 36.19 5.07 20.01
CA ILE A 13 35.45 4.29 18.98
C ILE A 13 33.97 4.08 19.37
N SER A 14 33.59 4.33 20.62
CA SER A 14 32.26 3.96 21.13
C SER A 14 31.10 4.90 20.75
N ILE A 15 31.31 5.95 19.93
CA ILE A 15 30.31 7.01 19.70
C ILE A 15 29.64 6.93 18.30
N VAL A 16 30.00 5.98 17.43
CA VAL A 16 29.44 5.92 16.05
C VAL A 16 28.21 4.99 15.91
N SER A 17 27.67 4.48 17.01
CA SER A 17 26.48 3.59 17.01
C SER A 17 25.13 4.33 17.08
N CYS A 18 25.06 5.57 16.58
CA CYS A 18 23.81 6.34 16.59
C CYS A 18 23.03 6.16 15.27
N ALA A 19 21.83 5.58 15.39
CA ALA A 19 20.73 5.63 14.41
C ALA A 19 20.84 4.81 13.11
N THR A 20 21.15 3.51 13.19
CA THR A 20 20.57 2.57 12.19
C THR A 20 19.18 2.18 12.67
N GLY A 21 18.25 3.14 12.56
CA GLY A 21 16.85 2.99 12.94
C GLY A 21 16.14 1.97 12.08
N GLU A 22 15.26 1.20 12.72
CA GLU A 22 14.41 0.17 12.14
C GLU A 22 13.61 0.78 10.98
N LYS A 23 13.94 0.45 9.72
CA LYS A 23 13.33 1.10 8.53
C LYS A 23 11.80 1.06 8.57
N PHE A 24 11.24 0.01 9.16
CA PHE A 24 9.80 -0.16 9.28
C PHE A 24 9.13 0.84 10.23
N SER A 25 9.82 1.30 11.28
CA SER A 25 9.32 2.34 12.20
C SER A 25 9.07 3.70 11.52
N SER A 26 9.63 3.90 10.33
CA SER A 26 9.45 5.13 9.55
C SER A 26 8.21 5.11 8.65
N ILE A 27 7.55 3.95 8.49
CA ILE A 27 6.30 3.85 7.74
C ILE A 27 5.15 4.43 8.54
N ARG A 28 4.26 5.14 7.85
CA ARG A 28 3.10 5.82 8.40
C ARG A 28 1.95 5.74 7.41
N GLU A 29 0.72 5.78 7.93
CA GLU A 29 -0.48 5.96 7.12
C GLU A 29 -0.38 7.24 6.26
N GLY A 30 -0.96 7.20 5.06
CA GLY A 30 -0.96 8.32 4.11
C GLY A 30 0.28 8.44 3.22
N MET A 31 1.35 7.68 3.47
CA MET A 31 2.52 7.65 2.60
C MET A 31 2.18 7.13 1.19
N SER A 32 2.81 7.66 0.16
CA SER A 32 2.69 7.11 -1.20
C SER A 32 3.53 5.84 -1.37
N LYS A 33 3.23 5.08 -2.43
CA LYS A 33 4.07 3.94 -2.87
C LYS A 33 5.54 4.32 -3.09
N SER A 34 5.82 5.52 -3.59
CA SER A 34 7.20 5.99 -3.79
C SER A 34 7.91 6.26 -2.47
N GLN A 35 7.23 6.90 -1.51
CA GLN A 35 7.77 7.14 -0.16
C GLN A 35 8.04 5.83 0.58
N VAL A 36 7.12 4.86 0.49
CA VAL A 36 7.33 3.52 1.06
C VAL A 36 8.54 2.83 0.42
N LYS A 37 8.70 2.93 -0.90
CA LYS A 37 9.86 2.37 -1.62
C LYS A 37 11.17 3.05 -1.23
N GLU A 38 11.15 4.35 -0.96
CA GLU A 38 12.34 5.07 -0.48
C GLU A 38 12.78 4.60 0.90
N VAL A 39 11.82 4.33 1.78
CA VAL A 39 12.08 3.87 3.16
C VAL A 39 12.47 2.38 3.21
N LEU A 40 11.67 1.50 2.59
CA LEU A 40 11.84 0.04 2.71
C LEU A 40 12.62 -0.58 1.55
N GLY A 41 12.81 0.14 0.45
CA GLY A 41 13.37 -0.41 -0.77
C GLY A 41 12.34 -1.19 -1.60
N ALA A 42 12.85 -2.11 -2.42
CA ALA A 42 12.02 -2.96 -3.26
C ALA A 42 11.21 -3.95 -2.41
N HIS A 43 9.92 -4.08 -2.74
CA HIS A 43 9.03 -5.11 -2.21
C HIS A 43 9.29 -6.44 -2.90
N ASP A 44 8.90 -7.54 -2.26
CA ASP A 44 9.10 -8.89 -2.79
C ASP A 44 7.88 -9.37 -3.58
N GLN A 45 6.67 -9.02 -3.14
CA GLN A 45 5.44 -9.37 -3.82
C GLN A 45 4.47 -8.19 -3.84
N ILE A 46 3.69 -8.11 -4.93
CA ILE A 46 2.54 -7.20 -5.05
C ILE A 46 1.29 -8.04 -5.21
N SER A 47 0.33 -7.83 -4.32
CA SER A 47 -1.04 -8.32 -4.50
C SER A 47 -1.94 -7.13 -4.84
N ARG A 48 -2.85 -7.31 -5.80
CA ARG A 48 -3.89 -6.32 -6.11
C ARG A 48 -5.23 -6.98 -5.87
N SER A 49 -6.08 -6.30 -5.13
CA SER A 49 -7.45 -6.77 -4.90
C SER A 49 -8.40 -6.05 -5.84
N GLU A 50 -9.56 -6.67 -6.04
CA GLU A 50 -10.64 -6.04 -6.75
C GLU A 50 -10.94 -4.68 -6.13
N GLY A 51 -11.02 -3.69 -7.01
CA GLY A 51 -11.23 -2.34 -6.59
C GLY A 51 -9.99 -1.59 -6.09
N GLY A 52 -8.85 -1.78 -6.74
CA GLY A 52 -7.76 -0.81 -6.70
C GLY A 52 -6.91 -0.80 -5.43
N TRP A 53 -7.29 -1.56 -4.40
CA TRP A 53 -6.43 -1.84 -3.27
C TRP A 53 -5.19 -2.62 -3.72
N SER A 54 -4.07 -2.37 -3.06
CA SER A 54 -2.85 -3.13 -3.33
C SER A 54 -2.06 -3.36 -2.06
N THR A 55 -1.36 -4.48 -1.98
CA THR A 55 -0.53 -4.85 -0.84
C THR A 55 0.89 -5.10 -1.32
N TYR A 56 1.87 -4.52 -0.64
CA TYR A 56 3.28 -4.86 -0.79
C TYR A 56 3.69 -5.77 0.36
N SER A 57 4.30 -6.90 0.02
CA SER A 57 4.86 -7.82 1.00
C SER A 57 6.38 -7.76 0.95
N TYR A 58 6.98 -7.74 2.13
CA TYR A 58 8.42 -7.70 2.33
C TYR A 58 8.82 -8.90 3.17
N LYS A 59 9.57 -9.83 2.60
CA LYS A 59 9.98 -11.06 3.27
C LYS A 59 11.39 -10.93 3.84
N ASN A 60 11.64 -11.59 4.97
CA ASN A 60 12.96 -11.74 5.55
C ASN A 60 13.71 -10.40 5.77
N ARG A 61 13.00 -9.34 6.16
CA ARG A 61 13.60 -8.02 6.42
C ARG A 61 14.11 -7.95 7.85
N LEU A 62 15.28 -7.34 8.02
CA LEU A 62 15.85 -7.12 9.35
C LEU A 62 14.91 -6.22 10.17
N MET A 63 14.56 -6.68 11.37
CA MET A 63 13.72 -5.91 12.28
C MET A 63 14.47 -4.68 12.79
N SER A 64 15.76 -4.83 13.10
CA SER A 64 16.62 -3.74 13.56
C SER A 64 18.00 -3.80 12.91
N GLY A 65 18.72 -2.67 12.88
CA GLY A 65 20.07 -2.60 12.33
C GLY A 65 21.15 -3.29 13.19
N TRP A 66 20.78 -3.74 14.39
CA TRP A 66 21.69 -4.30 15.40
C TRP A 66 21.45 -5.78 15.68
N SER A 67 20.31 -6.31 15.24
CA SER A 67 19.98 -7.74 15.34
C SER A 67 19.95 -8.37 13.96
N TRP A 68 20.26 -9.68 13.91
CA TRP A 68 20.08 -10.51 12.73
C TRP A 68 18.64 -11.04 12.60
N ASP A 69 17.75 -10.63 13.52
CA ASP A 69 16.34 -11.02 13.50
C ASP A 69 15.64 -10.50 12.25
N LYS A 70 14.97 -11.43 11.56
CA LYS A 70 14.23 -11.18 10.34
C LYS A 70 12.74 -11.39 10.57
N SER A 71 11.94 -10.55 9.94
CA SER A 71 10.49 -10.69 9.93
C SER A 71 9.91 -10.40 8.55
N ASP A 72 8.70 -10.90 8.35
CA ASP A 72 7.89 -10.58 7.19
C ASP A 72 7.00 -9.41 7.54
N TYR A 73 6.82 -8.51 6.58
CA TYR A 73 6.04 -7.29 6.74
C TYR A 73 5.11 -7.09 5.56
N TYR A 74 4.05 -6.35 5.80
CA TYR A 74 3.12 -5.93 4.77
C TYR A 74 2.82 -4.44 4.85
N VAL A 75 2.46 -3.87 3.70
CA VAL A 75 1.93 -2.51 3.57
C VAL A 75 0.73 -2.57 2.64
N VAL A 76 -0.45 -2.24 3.16
CA VAL A 76 -1.68 -2.12 2.41
C VAL A 76 -1.84 -0.68 1.94
N PHE A 77 -2.16 -0.51 0.67
CA PHE A 77 -2.46 0.76 0.04
C PHE A 77 -3.94 0.81 -0.35
N ASP A 78 -4.54 1.97 -0.07
CA ASP A 78 -5.88 2.30 -0.53
C ASP A 78 -5.94 2.44 -2.07
N PRO A 79 -7.15 2.56 -2.64
CA PRO A 79 -7.31 2.78 -4.08
C PRO A 79 -6.68 4.07 -4.61
N ASN A 80 -6.35 5.02 -3.75
CA ASN A 80 -5.64 6.26 -4.08
C ASN A 80 -4.11 6.08 -4.06
N GLY A 81 -3.61 4.89 -3.71
CA GLY A 81 -2.19 4.58 -3.64
C GLY A 81 -1.49 5.11 -2.39
N LYS A 82 -2.24 5.35 -1.31
CA LYS A 82 -1.73 5.80 0.00
C LYS A 82 -1.74 4.65 1.00
N VAL A 83 -0.76 4.61 1.90
CA VAL A 83 -0.70 3.61 2.97
C VAL A 83 -1.96 3.73 3.83
N TYR A 84 -2.70 2.64 3.91
CA TYR A 84 -3.89 2.50 4.74
C TYR A 84 -3.56 1.73 6.02
N GLU A 85 -2.76 0.67 5.91
CA GLU A 85 -2.35 -0.18 7.02
C GLU A 85 -0.95 -0.74 6.74
N TYR A 86 -0.19 -1.02 7.78
CA TYR A 86 1.10 -1.68 7.68
C TYR A 86 1.39 -2.46 8.97
N GLY A 87 2.13 -3.56 8.86
CA GLY A 87 2.39 -4.40 10.01
C GLY A 87 3.37 -5.54 9.74
N HIS A 88 3.58 -6.33 10.78
CA HIS A 88 4.36 -7.57 10.75
C HIS A 88 3.44 -8.76 10.46
N GLY A 89 3.96 -9.77 9.74
CA GLY A 89 3.23 -10.97 9.38
C GLY A 89 2.23 -10.76 8.24
N GLU A 90 0.97 -11.09 8.50
CA GLU A 90 -0.13 -11.08 7.52
C GLU A 90 -1.06 -9.88 7.69
N VAL A 91 -1.75 -9.51 6.61
CA VAL A 91 -2.75 -8.43 6.62
C VAL A 91 -3.86 -8.74 7.62
N ASP A 92 -4.28 -7.74 8.40
CA ASP A 92 -5.35 -7.90 9.38
C ASP A 92 -6.64 -8.40 8.72
N THR A 93 -7.35 -9.31 9.37
CA THR A 93 -8.58 -9.92 8.83
C THR A 93 -9.63 -8.87 8.51
N ARG A 94 -9.80 -7.86 9.36
CA ARG A 94 -10.75 -6.76 9.12
C ARG A 94 -10.36 -5.94 7.90
N THR A 95 -9.07 -5.73 7.67
CA THR A 95 -8.59 -5.02 6.48
C THR A 95 -8.77 -5.87 5.23
N SER A 96 -8.53 -7.18 5.31
CA SER A 96 -8.81 -8.13 4.22
C SER A 96 -10.30 -8.17 3.84
N GLU A 97 -11.20 -8.13 4.83
CA GLU A 97 -12.65 -8.07 4.65
C GLU A 97 -13.06 -6.77 3.98
N ARG A 98 -12.49 -5.64 4.41
CA ARG A 98 -12.76 -4.32 3.82
C ARG A 98 -12.31 -4.22 2.37
N MET A 99 -11.13 -4.75 2.05
CA MET A 99 -10.64 -4.82 0.68
C MET A 99 -11.61 -5.63 -0.20
N SER A 100 -12.07 -6.77 0.31
CA SER A 100 -13.03 -7.64 -0.40
C SER A 100 -14.39 -6.98 -0.58
N ALA A 101 -14.92 -6.34 0.46
CA ALA A 101 -16.20 -5.63 0.43
C ALA A 101 -16.17 -4.44 -0.54
N TRP A 102 -15.08 -3.66 -0.56
CA TRP A 102 -14.92 -2.54 -1.49
C TRP A 102 -14.86 -3.02 -2.94
N GLY A 103 -14.16 -4.12 -3.21
CA GLY A 103 -14.14 -4.76 -4.52
C GLY A 103 -15.53 -5.16 -5.00
N ALA A 104 -16.31 -5.84 -4.15
CA ALA A 104 -17.67 -6.24 -4.45
C ALA A 104 -18.59 -5.05 -4.76
N GLN A 105 -18.45 -3.93 -4.03
CA GLN A 105 -19.20 -2.71 -4.31
C GLN A 105 -18.88 -2.11 -5.68
N GLN A 106 -17.62 -2.11 -6.11
CA GLN A 106 -17.28 -1.64 -7.45
C GLN A 106 -17.85 -2.53 -8.54
N LEU A 107 -17.80 -3.86 -8.36
CA LEU A 107 -18.41 -4.78 -9.33
C LEU A 107 -19.93 -4.55 -9.44
N GLN A 108 -20.61 -4.28 -8.33
CA GLN A 108 -22.02 -3.89 -8.38
C GLN A 108 -22.21 -2.53 -9.04
N ARG A 109 -21.35 -1.55 -8.77
CA ARG A 109 -21.41 -0.23 -9.40
C ARG A 109 -21.15 -0.31 -10.90
N SER A 110 -20.25 -1.18 -11.38
CA SER A 110 -20.03 -1.36 -12.81
C SER A 110 -21.24 -2.01 -13.49
N LYS A 111 -21.91 -2.94 -12.81
CA LYS A 111 -23.16 -3.57 -13.29
C LYS A 111 -24.34 -2.60 -13.28
N ASN A 112 -24.39 -1.71 -12.30
CA ASN A 112 -25.47 -0.75 -12.10
C ASN A 112 -25.14 0.64 -12.66
N SER A 113 -24.01 0.79 -13.37
CA SER A 113 -23.65 2.05 -13.99
C SER A 113 -24.71 2.36 -15.04
N PRO A 114 -25.42 3.49 -14.94
CA PRO A 114 -26.40 3.85 -15.96
C PRO A 114 -25.64 3.93 -17.27
N THR A 115 -25.98 3.03 -18.20
CA THR A 115 -25.66 3.26 -19.61
C THR A 115 -26.27 4.62 -19.93
N THR A 116 -25.43 5.60 -20.22
CA THR A 116 -25.89 6.88 -20.74
C THR A 116 -26.70 6.55 -21.98
N ILE A 117 -28.02 6.61 -21.84
CA ILE A 117 -28.92 6.56 -22.98
C ILE A 117 -28.70 7.92 -23.66
N ASP A 118 -27.84 7.95 -24.68
CA ASP A 118 -27.73 9.10 -25.57
C ASP A 118 -29.03 9.21 -26.37
N CYS A 119 -30.04 9.83 -25.76
CA CYS A 119 -31.27 10.23 -26.43
C CYS A 119 -31.04 11.54 -27.20
N ASN A 120 -30.23 11.52 -28.26
CA ASN A 120 -30.16 12.63 -29.20
C ASN A 120 -30.96 12.27 -30.46
N SER A 121 -32.29 12.47 -30.43
CA SER A 121 -33.11 12.52 -31.64
C SER A 121 -33.33 13.97 -32.06
N TYR A 122 -32.41 14.50 -32.87
CA TYR A 122 -32.68 15.72 -33.64
C TYR A 122 -33.24 15.33 -35.00
N THR A 123 -34.56 15.26 -35.10
CA THR A 123 -35.25 15.38 -36.39
C THR A 123 -36.49 16.23 -36.19
N SER A 124 -36.48 17.41 -36.81
CA SER A 124 -37.65 18.26 -37.01
C SER A 124 -38.80 17.41 -37.57
N GLY A 125 -39.85 17.25 -36.77
CA GLY A 125 -41.12 16.66 -37.18
C GLY A 125 -41.36 15.26 -36.59
N SER A 126 -42.14 15.22 -35.51
CA SER A 126 -42.79 14.05 -34.89
C SER A 126 -41.99 13.32 -33.81
N ILE A 127 -42.36 13.56 -32.55
CA ILE A 127 -41.91 12.78 -31.39
C ILE A 127 -42.75 11.50 -31.33
N THR A 128 -42.14 10.35 -31.61
CA THR A 128 -42.65 9.06 -31.15
C THR A 128 -41.77 8.57 -30.01
N ASN A 129 -42.37 8.42 -28.82
CA ASN A 129 -41.74 7.76 -27.68
C ASN A 129 -41.52 6.29 -28.05
N THR A 130 -40.32 5.97 -28.53
CA THR A 130 -39.94 4.58 -28.82
C THR A 130 -39.08 4.11 -27.66
N ASN A 131 -39.67 3.22 -26.86
CA ASN A 131 -39.15 2.60 -25.65
C ASN A 131 -37.63 2.33 -25.71
N CYS A 132 -36.87 3.03 -24.87
CA CYS A 132 -35.49 2.66 -24.58
C CYS A 132 -35.50 1.30 -23.87
N LYS A 133 -35.15 0.22 -24.57
CA LYS A 133 -35.02 -1.11 -23.98
C LYS A 133 -33.57 -1.31 -23.54
N ALA A 134 -33.35 -1.58 -22.26
CA ALA A 134 -32.08 -2.09 -21.77
C ALA A 134 -31.81 -3.45 -22.43
N SER A 135 -30.68 -3.59 -23.11
CA SER A 135 -30.19 -4.91 -23.54
C SER A 135 -29.56 -5.58 -22.34
N ASN A 136 -30.08 -6.76 -21.98
CA ASN A 136 -29.44 -7.70 -21.04
C ASN A 136 -28.05 -8.09 -21.51
#